data_AF-W1YRM5-F1
#
_entry.id   AF-W1YRM5-F1
#
_cell.length_a   1.000
_cell.length_b   1.000
_cell.length_c   1.000
_cell.angle_alpha   90.00
_cell.angle_beta   90.00
_cell.angle_gamma   90.00
#
_symmetry.space_group_name_H-M   'P 1'
#
loop_
_entity.id
_entity.type
_entity.pdbx_description
1 polymer ?
#
loop_
_entity_poly.entity_id
_entity_poly.type
_entity_poly.pdbx_seq_one_letter_code
_entity_poly.pdbx_strand_id
1 'polypeptide(L)'
;RGFGYPMFAYGFLTWVMMVTPAARQSSASGWFWFAFSLGMQLLGSYLSSFFVPAIGHTATLWAGWALAAVGGGLGMAFLARHPSADLNQGKSIAASVSSAVTVLWRYPKVSIGGIV
;
A
#
# COMPACT_ATOMS: atom_id res chain seq x y z
N ARG A 1 2.94 7.52 11.36
CA ARG A 1 2.53 6.52 10.33
C ARG A 1 3.44 5.31 10.53
N GLY A 2 2.92 4.17 10.98
CA GLY A 2 3.75 3.00 11.33
C GLY A 2 4.22 2.20 10.10
N PHE A 3 5.02 1.16 10.34
CA PHE A 3 5.54 0.25 9.29
C PHE A 3 4.46 -0.41 8.42
N GLY A 4 3.23 -0.57 8.93
CA GLY A 4 2.13 -1.18 8.17
C GLY A 4 1.70 -0.38 6.93
N TYR A 5 1.83 0.95 6.96
CA TYR A 5 1.45 1.80 5.83
C TYR A 5 2.27 1.52 4.56
N PRO A 6 3.61 1.60 4.58
CA PRO A 6 4.40 1.29 3.38
C PRO A 6 4.30 -0.18 2.99
N MET A 7 4.26 -1.11 3.95
CA MET A 7 4.15 -2.53 3.65
C MET A 7 2.87 -2.89 2.92
N PHE A 8 1.73 -2.33 3.34
CA PHE A 8 0.46 -2.57 2.68
C PHE A 8 0.34 -1.78 1.36
N ALA A 9 0.59 -0.47 1.38
CA ALA A 9 0.34 0.38 0.21
C ALA A 9 1.28 0.03 -0.96
N TYR A 10 2.58 -0.06 -0.72
CA TYR A 10 3.54 -0.40 -1.77
C TYR A 10 3.55 -1.89 -2.08
N GLY A 11 3.27 -2.76 -1.10
CA GLY A 11 3.04 -4.19 -1.36
C GLY A 11 1.83 -4.42 -2.28
N PHE A 12 0.73 -3.69 -2.05
CA PHE A 12 -0.45 -3.73 -2.91
C PHE A 12 -0.15 -3.15 -4.30
N LEU A 13 0.54 -2.01 -4.38
CA LEU A 13 0.93 -1.43 -5.67
C LEU A 13 1.80 -2.39 -6.50
N THR A 14 2.80 -3.01 -5.87
CA THR A 14 3.66 -4.00 -6.56
C THR A 14 2.86 -5.20 -7.02
N TRP A 15 1.90 -5.69 -6.21
CA TRP A 15 0.98 -6.74 -6.64
C TRP A 15 0.12 -6.31 -7.85
N VAL A 16 -0.46 -5.10 -7.82
CA VAL A 16 -1.23 -4.56 -8.96
C VAL A 16 -0.38 -4.52 -10.23
N MET A 17 0.90 -4.11 -10.12
CA MET A 17 1.81 -4.08 -11.25
C MET A 17 2.15 -5.49 -11.78
N MET A 18 2.23 -6.49 -10.90
CA MET A 18 2.48 -7.89 -11.29
C MET A 18 1.32 -8.50 -12.07
N VAL A 19 0.08 -8.15 -11.74
CA VAL A 19 -1.12 -8.71 -12.41
C VAL A 19 -1.58 -7.90 -13.62
N THR A 20 -1.06 -6.69 -13.81
CA THR A 20 -1.45 -5.79 -14.91
C THR A 20 -0.53 -5.97 -16.12
N PRO A 21 -1.07 -6.14 -17.35
CA PRO A 21 -0.25 -6.16 -18.57
C PRO A 21 0.59 -4.88 -18.74
N ALA A 22 1.82 -5.00 -19.23
CA ALA A 22 2.78 -3.90 -19.35
C ALA A 22 2.20 -2.65 -20.04
N ALA A 23 1.39 -2.83 -21.10
CA ALA A 23 0.74 -1.75 -21.83
C ALA A 23 -0.23 -0.90 -20.99
N ARG A 24 -0.70 -1.41 -19.83
CA ARG A 24 -1.67 -0.75 -18.95
C ARG A 24 -1.12 -0.40 -17.56
N GLN A 25 0.14 -0.72 -17.28
CA GLN A 25 0.75 -0.48 -15.96
C GLN A 25 0.73 1.01 -15.57
N SER A 26 0.93 1.92 -16.53
CA SER A 26 0.83 3.37 -16.28
C SER A 26 -0.59 3.81 -15.88
N SER A 27 -1.63 3.23 -16.48
CA SER A 27 -3.01 3.53 -16.12
C SER A 27 -3.37 2.94 -14.74
N ALA A 28 -2.92 1.72 -14.46
CA ALA A 28 -3.15 1.07 -13.17
C ALA A 28 -2.44 1.80 -12.02
N SER A 29 -1.21 2.28 -12.22
CA SER A 29 -0.51 3.08 -11.22
C SER A 29 -1.20 4.44 -11.03
N GLY A 30 -1.69 5.05 -12.11
CA GLY A 30 -2.50 6.26 -12.06
C GLY A 30 -3.75 6.10 -11.20
N TRP A 31 -4.50 5.01 -11.38
CA TRP A 31 -5.68 4.69 -10.56
C TRP A 31 -5.33 4.44 -9.09
N PHE A 32 -4.20 3.76 -8.82
CA PHE A 32 -3.71 3.59 -7.45
C PHE A 32 -3.42 4.94 -6.80
N TRP A 33 -2.63 5.80 -7.46
CA TRP A 33 -2.27 7.10 -6.92
C TRP A 33 -3.46 8.04 -6.77
N PHE A 34 -4.43 7.96 -7.67
CA PHE A 34 -5.69 8.66 -7.57
C PHE A 34 -6.46 8.23 -6.31
N ALA A 35 -6.71 6.93 -6.13
CA ALA A 35 -7.43 6.41 -4.97
C ALA A 35 -6.69 6.69 -3.65
N PHE A 36 -5.36 6.56 -3.66
CA PHE A 36 -4.51 6.82 -2.51
C PHE A 36 -4.52 8.29 -2.07
N SER A 37 -4.43 9.21 -3.04
CA SER A 37 -4.49 10.65 -2.78
C SER A 37 -5.89 11.08 -2.33
N LEU A 38 -6.93 10.53 -2.96
CA LEU A 38 -8.33 10.77 -2.56
C LEU A 38 -8.59 10.28 -1.13
N GLY A 39 -8.08 9.09 -0.77
CA GLY A 39 -8.19 8.53 0.57
C GLY A 39 -7.50 9.38 1.64
N MET A 40 -6.25 9.76 1.41
CA MET A 40 -5.49 10.54 2.40
C MET A 40 -5.95 12.00 2.48
N GLN A 41 -6.12 12.66 1.35
CA GLN A 41 -6.29 14.11 1.30
C GLN A 41 -7.76 14.51 1.45
N LEU A 42 -8.66 13.83 0.76
CA LEU A 42 -10.08 14.21 0.72
C LEU A 42 -10.88 13.48 1.80
N LEU A 43 -10.87 12.15 1.81
CA LEU A 43 -11.64 11.38 2.78
C LEU A 43 -11.13 11.61 4.20
N GLY A 44 -9.81 11.62 4.42
CA GLY A 44 -9.23 11.85 5.75
C GLY A 44 -9.58 13.22 6.35
N SER A 45 -9.44 14.30 5.57
CA SER A 45 -9.74 15.66 6.06
C SER A 45 -11.25 15.89 6.22
N TYR A 46 -12.05 15.45 5.24
CA TYR A 46 -13.50 15.63 5.27
C TYR A 46 -14.17 14.84 6.40
N LEU A 47 -13.77 13.57 6.60
CA LEU A 47 -14.26 12.80 7.75
C LEU A 47 -13.85 13.47 9.06
N SER A 48 -12.60 13.93 9.18
CA SER A 48 -12.16 14.62 10.40
C SER A 48 -12.97 15.90 10.67
N SER A 49 -13.20 16.73 9.64
CA SER A 49 -14.03 17.94 9.76
C SER A 49 -15.47 17.67 10.16
N PHE A 50 -16.03 16.51 9.81
CA PHE A 50 -17.38 16.11 10.21
C PHE A 50 -17.42 15.46 11.60
N PHE A 51 -16.48 14.55 11.90
CA PHE A 51 -16.47 13.78 13.15
C PHE A 51 -15.97 14.58 14.36
N VAL A 52 -14.98 15.46 14.20
CA VAL A 52 -14.46 16.26 15.32
C VAL A 52 -15.54 17.10 16.02
N PRO A 53 -16.40 17.86 15.30
CA PRO A 53 -17.48 18.60 15.95
C PRO A 53 -18.63 17.71 16.45
N ALA A 54 -18.84 16.53 15.86
CA ALA A 54 -19.97 15.65 16.20
C ALA A 54 -19.71 14.77 17.44
N ILE A 55 -18.53 14.15 17.52
CA ILE A 55 -18.20 13.12 18.52
C ILE A 55 -16.96 13.47 19.35
N GLY A 56 -16.30 14.59 19.07
CA GLY A 56 -15.09 15.03 19.76
C GLY A 56 -13.82 14.36 19.24
N HIS A 57 -12.66 14.90 19.66
CA HIS A 57 -11.34 14.53 19.15
C HIS A 57 -10.99 13.05 19.43
N THR A 58 -11.17 12.59 20.67
CA THR A 58 -10.78 11.22 21.07
C THR A 58 -11.60 10.15 20.35
N ALA A 59 -12.91 10.34 20.22
CA ALA A 59 -13.78 9.39 19.52
C ALA A 59 -13.48 9.37 18.02
N THR A 60 -13.14 10.52 17.42
CA THR A 60 -12.72 10.61 16.02
C THR A 60 -11.44 9.81 15.75
N LEU A 61 -10.48 9.81 16.67
CA LEU A 61 -9.27 9.01 16.56
C LEU A 61 -9.59 7.50 16.52
N TRP A 62 -10.45 7.03 17.42
CA TRP A 62 -10.90 5.63 17.44
C TRP A 62 -11.69 5.27 16.19
N ALA A 63 -12.55 6.15 15.70
CA ALA A 63 -13.27 5.97 14.44
C ALA A 63 -12.31 5.85 13.25
N GLY A 64 -11.28 6.71 13.18
CA GLY A 64 -10.24 6.65 12.16
C GLY A 64 -9.43 5.35 12.22
N TRP A 65 -9.09 4.88 13.43
CA TRP A 65 -8.40 3.61 13.61
C TRP A 65 -9.27 2.42 13.18
N ALA A 66 -10.55 2.41 13.55
CA ALA A 66 -11.50 1.38 13.15
C ALA A 66 -11.69 1.36 11.62
N LEU A 67 -11.83 2.53 11.00
CA LEU A 67 -11.93 2.67 9.55
C LEU A 67 -10.67 2.13 8.84
N ALA A 68 -9.48 2.43 9.37
CA ALA A 68 -8.22 1.91 8.84
C ALA A 68 -8.12 0.39 9.00
N ALA A 69 -8.55 -0.16 10.14
CA ALA A 69 -8.58 -1.60 10.38
C ALA A 69 -9.53 -2.33 9.42
N VAL A 70 -10.74 -1.78 9.19
CA VAL A 70 -11.71 -2.31 8.24
C VAL A 70 -11.18 -2.24 6.81
N GLY A 71 -10.64 -1.09 6.39
CA GLY A 71 -10.08 -0.92 5.04
C GLY A 71 -8.89 -1.85 4.78
N GLY A 72 -7.97 -1.96 5.74
CA GLY A 72 -6.86 -2.89 5.66
C GLY A 72 -7.32 -4.36 5.64
N GLY A 73 -8.30 -4.71 6.47
CA GLY A 73 -8.88 -6.05 6.52
C GLY A 73 -9.58 -6.44 5.22
N LEU A 74 -10.39 -5.55 4.64
CA LEU A 74 -11.04 -5.77 3.36
C LEU A 74 -10.02 -5.90 2.22
N GLY A 75 -8.98 -5.06 2.21
CA GLY A 75 -7.90 -5.15 1.23
C GLY A 75 -7.14 -6.47 1.33
N MET A 76 -6.81 -6.92 2.55
CA MET A 76 -6.19 -8.23 2.79
C MET A 76 -7.09 -9.39 2.37
N ALA A 77 -8.38 -9.34 2.69
CA ALA A 77 -9.35 -10.37 2.30
C ALA A 77 -9.52 -10.44 0.77
N PHE A 78 -9.51 -9.29 0.09
CA PHE A 78 -9.51 -9.23 -1.37
C PHE A 78 -8.26 -9.90 -1.94
N LEU A 79 -7.08 -9.56 -1.41
CA LEU A 79 -5.82 -10.11 -1.86
C LEU A 79 -5.73 -11.63 -1.63
N ALA A 80 -6.24 -12.12 -0.50
CA ALA A 80 -6.32 -13.55 -0.19
C ALA A 80 -7.20 -14.34 -1.17
N ARG A 81 -8.20 -13.69 -1.78
CA ARG A 81 -9.10 -14.29 -2.78
C ARG A 81 -8.56 -14.21 -4.21
N HIS A 82 -7.56 -13.38 -4.45
CA HIS A 82 -6.88 -13.23 -5.74
C HIS A 82 -5.39 -13.57 -5.60
N PRO A 83 -5.04 -14.84 -5.33
CA PRO A 83 -3.66 -15.29 -5.24
C PRO A 83 -3.03 -15.25 -6.63
N SER A 84 -2.46 -14.11 -6.98
CA SER A 84 -1.78 -13.92 -8.26
C SER A 84 -0.33 -13.56 -8.01
N ALA A 85 0.50 -14.59 -7.85
CA ALA A 85 1.93 -14.54 -8.11
C ALA A 85 2.47 -15.98 -8.23
N ASP A 86 2.28 -16.61 -9.38
CA ASP A 86 3.03 -17.83 -9.74
C ASP A 86 4.55 -17.63 -9.59
N LEU A 87 5.02 -16.38 -9.68
CA LEU A 87 6.43 -15.98 -9.55
C LEU A 87 7.01 -16.08 -8.13
N ASN A 88 6.18 -16.24 -7.09
CA ASN A 88 6.61 -16.34 -5.69
C ASN A 88 6.30 -17.70 -5.04
N GLN A 89 5.73 -18.66 -5.79
CA GLN A 89 5.54 -20.02 -5.28
C GLN A 89 6.90 -20.61 -4.85
N GLY A 90 7.06 -20.90 -3.56
CA GLY A 90 8.24 -21.57 -3.00
C GLY A 90 9.39 -20.67 -2.50
N LYS A 91 9.28 -19.34 -2.56
CA LYS A 91 10.32 -18.45 -1.97
C LYS A 91 10.00 -18.09 -0.53
N SER A 92 10.92 -18.43 0.39
CA SER A 92 10.86 -17.97 1.79
C SER A 92 10.87 -16.44 1.85
N ILE A 93 10.03 -15.86 2.72
CA ILE A 93 9.97 -14.41 2.96
C ILE A 93 11.36 -13.85 3.30
N ALA A 94 12.15 -14.61 4.07
CA ALA A 94 13.52 -14.21 4.43
C ALA A 94 14.46 -14.18 3.22
N ALA A 95 14.29 -15.10 2.27
CA ALA A 95 15.06 -15.13 1.03
C ALA A 95 14.68 -13.98 0.08
N SER A 96 13.40 -13.59 0.04
CA SER A 96 12.95 -12.43 -0.74
C SER A 96 13.48 -11.11 -0.17
N VAL A 97 13.51 -10.97 1.16
CA VAL A 97 14.07 -9.79 1.81
C VAL A 97 15.58 -9.71 1.62
N SER A 98 16.32 -10.82 1.80
CA SER A 98 17.78 -10.84 1.58
C SER A 98 18.14 -10.60 0.11
N SER A 99 17.35 -11.12 -0.82
CA SER A 99 17.43 -10.83 -2.25
C SER A 99 17.25 -9.34 -2.54
N ALA A 100 16.22 -8.72 -1.98
CA ALA A 100 15.95 -7.29 -2.18
C ALA A 100 17.10 -6.42 -1.66
N VAL A 101 17.68 -6.76 -0.49
CA VAL A 101 18.87 -6.08 0.06
C VAL A 101 20.08 -6.26 -0.85
N THR A 102 20.28 -7.46 -1.41
CA THR A 102 21.40 -7.75 -2.31
C THR A 102 21.27 -7.02 -3.66
N VAL A 103 20.05 -6.81 -4.16
CA VAL A 103 19.78 -6.06 -5.40
C VAL A 103 20.22 -4.60 -5.29
N LEU A 104 20.03 -3.96 -4.13
CA LEU A 104 20.54 -2.60 -3.86
C LEU A 104 22.06 -2.50 -4.01
N TRP A 105 22.79 -3.61 -3.83
CA TRP A 105 24.24 -3.63 -4.00
C TRP A 105 24.68 -4.00 -5.41
N ARG A 106 23.87 -4.80 -6.12
CA ARG A 106 24.18 -5.34 -7.44
C ARG A 106 23.85 -4.39 -8.59
N TYR A 107 22.88 -3.48 -8.39
CA TYR A 107 22.46 -2.49 -9.38
C TYR A 107 22.59 -1.05 -8.85
N PRO A 108 23.80 -0.47 -8.88
CA PRO A 108 24.07 0.85 -8.29
C PRO A 108 23.25 2.00 -8.91
N LYS A 109 22.73 1.83 -10.15
CA LYS A 109 21.82 2.80 -10.78
C LYS A 109 20.46 2.90 -10.08
N VAL A 110 19.98 1.81 -9.45
CA VAL A 110 18.74 1.82 -8.63
C VAL A 110 19.02 2.48 -7.28
N SER A 111 20.23 2.28 -6.75
CA SER A 111 20.70 2.85 -5.48
C SER A 111 20.87 4.37 -5.57
N ILE A 112 21.35 4.89 -6.71
CA ILE A 112 21.45 6.34 -6.97
C ILE A 112 20.05 6.97 -6.98
N GLY A 113 19.03 6.30 -7.53
CA GLY A 113 17.64 6.78 -7.48
C GLY A 113 17.00 6.76 -6.08
N GLY A 114 17.58 6.03 -5.12
CA GLY A 114 17.14 6.03 -3.71
C GLY A 114 17.91 6.99 -2.81
N ILE A 115 18.98 7.63 -3.30
CA ILE A 115 19.80 8.61 -2.57
C ILE A 115 19.41 10.06 -2.94
N VAL A 116 18.79 10.28 -4.11
CA VAL A 116 18.31 11.59 -4.58
C VAL A 116 16.97 11.95 -3.94
#